data_AF-A0A924YPB3-F1
#
_entry.id   AF-A0A924YPB3-F1
#
_cell.length_a   1.000
_cell.length_b   1.000
_cell.length_c   1.000
_cell.angle_alpha   90.00
_cell.angle_beta   90.00
_cell.angle_gamma   90.00
#
_symmetry.space_group_name_H-M   'P 1'
#
loop_
_entity.id
_entity.type
_entity.pdbx_description
1 polymer ?
#
loop_
_entity_poly.entity_id
_entity_poly.type
_entity_poly.pdbx_seq_one_letter_code
_entity_poly.pdbx_strand_id
1 'polypeptide(L)'
;MQPLLLLLISILPSQLAAEKAKDLNDANDEALRASVAATAKEFAGRCEFTVGEAGSTKLALHPEPILRWSNPSIGTVFGEVFVWTDNGRPAVIACWYRWFSPDWGRTLEVCSLADSRMSGRVDDVRFWATEKPGHTLKPLANADAPAKTPAARLVQMRRLAGDFVANLADTRGNDSGVKRQLR
;
A
#
# COMPACT_ATOMS: atom_id res chain seq x y z
N MET A 1 -34.79 40.40 43.87
CA MET A 1 -34.60 40.86 42.47
C MET A 1 -33.10 40.88 42.19
N GLN A 2 -32.58 39.83 41.54
CA GLN A 2 -31.25 39.75 40.93
C GLN A 2 -31.49 39.32 39.47
N PRO A 3 -30.88 39.96 38.46
CA PRO A 3 -31.11 39.58 37.08
C PRO A 3 -30.24 38.37 36.72
N LEU A 4 -30.91 37.35 36.19
CA LEU A 4 -30.33 36.23 35.48
C LEU A 4 -29.79 36.75 34.14
N LEU A 5 -28.47 36.89 33.99
CA LEU A 5 -27.84 37.26 32.73
C LEU A 5 -27.54 35.98 31.92
N LEU A 6 -28.22 35.83 30.78
CA LEU A 6 -27.95 34.81 29.76
C LEU A 6 -26.50 34.91 29.28
N LEU A 7 -25.76 33.80 29.38
CA LEU A 7 -24.49 33.59 28.68
C LEU A 7 -24.76 32.64 27.50
N LEU A 8 -25.28 33.19 26.42
CA LEU A 8 -25.40 32.53 25.12
C LEU A 8 -25.01 33.56 24.08
N ILE A 9 -24.14 33.15 23.13
CA ILE A 9 -23.59 33.89 21.96
C ILE A 9 -22.08 34.13 22.08
N SER A 10 -21.29 33.05 21.92
CA SER A 10 -19.90 33.14 21.41
C SER A 10 -19.40 31.87 20.71
N ILE A 11 -20.20 30.81 20.57
CA ILE A 11 -19.75 29.51 20.03
C ILE A 11 -19.74 29.47 18.47
N LEU A 12 -20.53 30.32 17.81
CA LEU A 12 -20.72 30.29 16.35
C LEU A 12 -19.49 30.70 15.49
N PRO A 13 -18.75 31.78 15.78
CA PRO A 13 -17.65 32.19 14.90
C PRO A 13 -16.42 31.26 14.97
N SER A 14 -16.16 30.64 16.13
CA SER A 14 -15.08 29.66 16.28
C SER A 14 -15.33 28.36 15.54
N GLN A 15 -16.59 27.90 15.49
CA GLN A 15 -16.96 26.68 14.77
C GLN A 15 -16.85 26.88 13.26
N LEU A 16 -17.33 28.01 12.73
CA LEU A 16 -17.26 28.31 11.30
C LEU A 16 -15.82 28.49 10.80
N ALA A 17 -14.94 29.09 11.61
CA ALA A 17 -13.52 29.22 11.28
C ALA A 17 -12.80 27.87 11.29
N ALA A 18 -13.10 26.99 12.25
CA ALA A 18 -12.55 25.64 12.32
C ALA A 18 -13.02 24.77 11.17
N GLU A 19 -14.30 24.87 10.79
CA GLU A 19 -14.90 24.17 9.65
C GLU A 19 -14.25 24.62 8.34
N LYS A 20 -14.13 25.92 8.11
CA LYS A 20 -13.44 26.47 6.93
C LYS A 20 -11.96 26.08 6.86
N ALA A 21 -11.26 26.06 8.00
CA ALA A 21 -9.86 25.63 8.05
C ALA A 21 -9.71 24.13 7.74
N LYS A 22 -10.65 23.32 8.22
CA LYS A 22 -10.73 21.89 7.90
C LYS A 22 -11.01 21.67 6.42
N ASP A 23 -11.99 22.35 5.84
CA ASP A 23 -12.32 22.24 4.41
C ASP A 23 -11.13 22.60 3.51
N LEU A 24 -10.37 23.64 3.88
CA LEU A 24 -9.15 24.02 3.17
C LEU A 24 -8.05 22.96 3.27
N ASN A 25 -7.88 22.34 4.44
CA ASN A 25 -6.93 21.24 4.62
C ASN A 25 -7.35 20.00 3.83
N ASP A 26 -8.63 19.64 3.86
CA ASP A 26 -9.18 18.50 3.13
C ASP A 26 -9.03 18.69 1.61
N ALA A 27 -9.30 19.91 1.10
CA ALA A 27 -9.10 20.25 -0.31
C ALA A 27 -7.62 20.20 -0.73
N ASN A 28 -6.72 20.67 0.14
CA ASN A 28 -5.28 20.59 -0.11
C ASN A 28 -4.79 19.13 -0.11
N ASP A 29 -5.21 18.32 0.86
CA ASP A 29 -4.86 16.90 0.94
C ASP A 29 -5.36 16.12 -0.28
N GLU A 30 -6.54 16.43 -0.79
CA GLU A 30 -7.04 15.79 -2.01
C GLU A 30 -6.22 16.18 -3.24
N ALA A 31 -5.82 17.44 -3.37
CA ALA A 31 -4.92 17.86 -4.44
C ALA A 31 -3.54 17.17 -4.35
N LEU A 32 -3.00 17.02 -3.14
CA LEU A 32 -1.74 16.30 -2.91
C LEU A 32 -1.89 14.80 -3.23
N ARG A 33 -2.99 14.17 -2.81
CA ARG A 33 -3.30 12.78 -3.13
C ARG A 33 -3.42 12.57 -4.65
N ALA A 34 -4.12 13.45 -5.36
CA ALA A 34 -4.24 13.38 -6.80
C ALA A 34 -2.88 13.53 -7.50
N SER A 35 -2.02 14.42 -6.99
CA SER A 35 -0.64 14.56 -7.47
C SER A 35 0.17 13.27 -7.29
N VAL A 36 0.09 12.63 -6.11
CA VAL A 36 0.73 11.34 -5.85
C VAL A 36 0.19 10.27 -6.80
N ALA A 37 -1.12 10.18 -6.99
CA ALA A 37 -1.73 9.20 -7.88
C ALA A 37 -1.20 9.31 -9.32
N ALA A 38 -1.13 10.54 -9.85
CA ALA A 38 -0.62 10.79 -11.20
C ALA A 38 0.87 10.43 -11.32
N THR A 39 1.71 10.94 -10.44
CA THR A 39 3.17 10.70 -10.49
C THR A 39 3.52 9.23 -10.24
N ALA A 40 2.83 8.57 -9.31
CA ALA A 40 3.06 7.16 -9.02
C ALA A 40 2.69 6.27 -10.22
N LYS A 41 1.58 6.57 -10.90
CA LYS A 41 1.14 5.83 -12.10
C LYS A 41 2.12 6.01 -13.25
N GLU A 42 2.58 7.23 -13.50
CA GLU A 42 3.61 7.51 -14.52
C GLU A 42 4.91 6.74 -14.20
N PHE A 43 5.37 6.80 -12.94
CA PHE A 43 6.59 6.13 -12.51
C PHE A 43 6.46 4.60 -12.61
N ALA A 44 5.34 4.02 -12.20
CA ALA A 44 5.07 2.60 -12.34
C ALA A 44 5.09 2.16 -13.81
N GLY A 45 4.56 2.97 -14.73
CA GLY A 45 4.59 2.70 -16.17
C GLY A 45 6.00 2.66 -16.78
N ARG A 46 6.97 3.32 -16.15
CA ARG A 46 8.39 3.32 -16.53
C ARG A 46 9.18 2.18 -15.86
N CYS A 47 8.60 1.52 -14.87
CA CYS A 47 9.24 0.40 -14.18
C CYS A 47 9.08 -0.88 -15.01
N GLU A 48 10.21 -1.52 -15.29
CA GLU A 48 10.24 -2.84 -15.91
C GLU A 48 10.80 -3.85 -14.94
N PHE A 49 10.07 -4.95 -14.75
CA PHE A 49 10.51 -6.07 -13.94
C PHE A 49 10.62 -7.33 -14.79
N THR A 50 11.64 -8.12 -14.50
CA THR A 50 11.85 -9.44 -15.09
C THR A 50 12.01 -10.51 -14.03
N VAL A 51 11.59 -11.73 -14.35
CA VAL A 51 11.66 -12.93 -13.49
C VAL A 51 12.37 -14.07 -14.22
N GLY A 52 13.04 -14.93 -13.46
CA GLY A 52 13.78 -16.09 -13.98
C GLY A 52 15.28 -15.85 -14.13
N GLU A 53 16.01 -16.87 -14.59
CA GLU A 53 17.45 -16.73 -14.84
C GLU A 53 17.72 -15.67 -15.92
N ALA A 54 18.66 -14.77 -15.63
CA ALA A 54 19.01 -13.63 -16.48
C ALA A 54 17.84 -12.72 -16.91
N GLY A 55 16.69 -12.75 -16.21
CA GLY A 55 15.55 -11.89 -16.55
C GLY A 55 14.78 -12.35 -17.80
N SER A 56 14.64 -13.66 -17.98
CA SER A 56 14.05 -14.28 -19.16
C SER A 56 12.59 -13.89 -19.45
N THR A 57 11.82 -13.52 -18.42
CA THR A 57 10.38 -13.22 -18.57
C THR A 57 10.08 -11.81 -18.07
N LYS A 58 9.57 -10.94 -18.95
CA LYS A 58 9.07 -9.60 -18.61
C LYS A 58 7.70 -9.71 -17.97
N LEU A 59 7.51 -9.03 -16.84
CA LEU A 59 6.24 -9.00 -16.12
C LEU A 59 5.29 -7.95 -16.67
N ALA A 60 4.00 -8.22 -16.60
CA ALA A 60 2.94 -7.29 -16.99
C ALA A 60 2.47 -6.46 -15.78
N LEU A 61 2.54 -5.13 -15.90
CA LEU A 61 1.96 -4.20 -14.92
C LEU A 61 0.43 -4.29 -14.94
N HIS A 62 -0.19 -4.42 -13.78
CA HIS A 62 -1.63 -4.18 -13.64
C HIS A 62 -1.92 -2.69 -13.83
N PRO A 63 -2.88 -2.30 -14.70
CA PRO A 63 -3.01 -0.92 -15.20
C PRO A 63 -3.37 0.11 -14.12
N GLU A 64 -4.07 -0.31 -13.07
CA GLU A 64 -4.44 0.54 -11.95
C GLU A 64 -3.76 0.09 -10.66
N PRO A 65 -3.48 1.01 -9.73
CA PRO A 65 -2.99 0.64 -8.41
C PRO A 65 -4.02 -0.23 -7.68
N ILE A 66 -3.54 -1.22 -6.95
CA ILE A 66 -4.36 -2.16 -6.17
C ILE A 66 -4.70 -1.63 -4.78
N LEU A 67 -3.98 -0.61 -4.30
CA LEU A 67 -4.25 0.06 -3.03
C LEU A 67 -3.79 1.52 -3.08
N ARG A 68 -4.68 2.40 -2.62
CA ARG A 68 -4.42 3.80 -2.30
C ARG A 68 -4.46 3.98 -0.80
N TRP A 69 -3.47 4.65 -0.23
CA TRP A 69 -3.42 4.86 1.21
C TRP A 69 -2.89 6.24 1.59
N SER A 70 -3.21 6.63 2.83
CA SER A 70 -2.63 7.78 3.53
C SER A 70 -2.31 7.39 4.96
N ASN A 71 -1.35 8.06 5.61
CA ASN A 71 -1.05 7.82 7.02
C ASN A 71 -1.08 9.12 7.84
N PRO A 72 -2.26 9.70 8.07
CA PRO A 72 -2.42 10.97 8.79
C PRO A 72 -1.95 10.92 10.25
N SER A 73 -1.75 9.72 10.83
CA SER A 73 -1.31 9.56 12.21
C SER A 73 0.14 9.98 12.45
N ILE A 74 0.96 10.02 11.40
CA ILE A 74 2.38 10.34 11.48
C ILE A 74 2.81 11.46 10.52
N GLY A 75 1.87 12.01 9.73
CA GLY A 75 2.17 13.07 8.79
C GLY A 75 1.21 13.17 7.61
N THR A 76 1.46 14.13 6.73
CA THR A 76 0.79 14.21 5.43
C THR A 76 1.59 13.34 4.45
N VAL A 77 1.15 12.09 4.28
CA VAL A 77 1.79 11.11 3.41
C VAL A 77 0.74 10.33 2.64
N PHE A 78 0.98 10.16 1.34
CA PHE A 78 0.11 9.42 0.44
C PHE A 78 0.92 8.41 -0.36
N GLY A 79 0.33 7.26 -0.64
CA GLY A 79 0.98 6.19 -1.39
C GLY A 79 0.03 5.39 -2.27
N GLU A 80 0.62 4.79 -3.29
CA GLU A 80 -0.02 3.99 -4.32
C GLU A 80 0.74 2.66 -4.44
N VAL A 81 0.00 1.56 -4.45
CA VAL A 81 0.57 0.20 -4.54
C VAL A 81 0.23 -0.41 -5.88
N PHE A 82 1.24 -0.88 -6.59
CA PHE A 82 1.14 -1.51 -7.91
C PHE A 82 1.59 -2.96 -7.85
N VAL A 83 1.07 -3.77 -8.77
CA VAL A 83 1.43 -5.18 -8.91
C VAL A 83 1.85 -5.48 -10.34
N TRP A 84 2.94 -6.23 -10.48
CA TRP A 84 3.37 -6.82 -11.75
C TRP A 84 3.17 -8.32 -11.68
N THR A 85 2.70 -8.89 -12.79
CA THR A 85 2.28 -10.29 -12.87
C THR A 85 3.02 -11.05 -13.95
N ASP A 86 3.26 -12.33 -13.69
CA ASP A 86 3.62 -13.33 -14.68
C ASP A 86 2.35 -14.14 -15.01
N ASN A 87 1.79 -13.96 -16.21
CA ASN A 87 0.58 -14.65 -16.65
C ASN A 87 -0.58 -14.58 -15.61
N GLY A 88 -0.76 -13.41 -15.00
CA GLY A 88 -1.79 -13.16 -13.99
C GLY A 88 -1.42 -13.58 -12.55
N ARG A 89 -0.27 -14.24 -12.33
CA ARG A 89 0.28 -14.49 -10.99
C ARG A 89 1.08 -13.28 -10.51
N PRO A 90 0.75 -12.67 -9.35
CA PRO A 90 1.57 -11.62 -8.77
C PRO A 90 3.03 -12.07 -8.54
N ALA A 91 3.97 -11.28 -9.03
CA ALA A 91 5.41 -11.56 -8.91
C ALA A 91 6.18 -10.38 -8.29
N VAL A 92 5.72 -9.14 -8.49
CA VAL A 92 6.22 -7.96 -7.76
C VAL A 92 5.04 -7.19 -7.19
N ILE A 93 5.18 -6.73 -5.96
CA ILE A 93 4.38 -5.64 -5.40
C ILE A 93 5.31 -4.47 -5.07
N ALA A 94 4.94 -3.27 -5.49
CA ALA A 94 5.72 -2.07 -5.19
C ALA A 94 4.82 -0.95 -4.67
N CYS A 95 5.31 -0.21 -3.69
CA CYS A 95 4.65 0.97 -3.15
C CYS A 95 5.48 2.19 -3.50
N TRP A 96 4.86 3.15 -4.17
CA TRP A 96 5.41 4.49 -4.35
C TRP A 96 4.68 5.44 -3.41
N TYR A 97 5.40 6.19 -2.58
CA TYR A 97 4.79 7.14 -1.67
C TYR A 97 5.62 8.41 -1.50
N ARG A 98 4.94 9.48 -1.07
CA ARG A 98 5.55 10.78 -0.80
C ARG A 98 5.13 11.32 0.54
N TRP A 99 6.10 11.79 1.29
CA TRP A 99 5.92 12.58 2.50
C TRP A 99 5.87 14.06 2.14
N PHE A 100 4.88 14.78 2.66
CA PHE A 100 4.73 16.23 2.54
C PHE A 100 4.93 16.93 3.88
N SER A 101 4.65 16.25 4.99
CA SER A 101 4.90 16.75 6.34
C SER A 101 5.15 15.58 7.30
N PRO A 102 6.35 15.46 7.90
CA PRO A 102 7.57 16.17 7.53
C PRO A 102 7.98 15.86 6.07
N ASP A 103 8.62 16.79 5.37
CA ASP A 103 9.06 16.57 3.98
C ASP A 103 10.32 15.68 3.92
N TRP A 104 10.09 14.36 3.88
CA TRP A 104 11.14 13.35 3.68
C TRP A 104 11.25 12.89 2.23
N GLY A 105 10.60 13.61 1.30
CA GLY A 105 10.64 13.30 -0.11
C GLY A 105 9.84 12.05 -0.47
N ARG A 106 10.36 11.29 -1.44
CA ARG A 106 9.67 10.19 -2.13
C ARG A 106 10.40 8.89 -1.92
N THR A 107 9.65 7.80 -1.85
CA THR A 107 10.23 6.46 -1.69
C THR A 107 9.53 5.47 -2.59
N LEU A 108 10.33 4.52 -3.09
CA LEU A 108 9.86 3.31 -3.74
C LEU A 108 10.26 2.12 -2.87
N GLU A 109 9.27 1.36 -2.43
CA GLU A 109 9.46 0.06 -1.79
C GLU A 109 9.09 -1.03 -2.78
N VAL A 110 9.93 -2.06 -2.91
CA VAL A 110 9.74 -3.16 -3.85
C VAL A 110 9.89 -4.48 -3.13
N CYS A 111 8.89 -5.36 -3.27
CA CYS A 111 8.89 -6.70 -2.71
C CYS A 111 8.75 -7.76 -3.81
N SER A 112 9.61 -8.77 -3.75
CA SER A 112 9.50 -9.96 -4.59
C SER A 112 8.45 -10.93 -4.05
N LEU A 113 7.55 -11.36 -4.92
CA LEU A 113 6.58 -12.43 -4.70
C LEU A 113 6.83 -13.61 -5.64
N ALA A 114 8.05 -13.74 -6.17
CA ALA A 114 8.45 -14.84 -7.05
C ALA A 114 9.24 -15.90 -6.27
N ASP A 115 9.12 -17.15 -6.73
CA ASP A 115 9.92 -18.30 -6.31
C ASP A 115 11.25 -18.41 -7.10
N SER A 116 11.60 -17.36 -7.84
CA SER A 116 12.81 -17.23 -8.65
C SER A 116 13.43 -15.84 -8.50
N ARG A 117 14.62 -15.65 -9.09
CA ARG A 117 15.34 -14.36 -9.09
C ARG A 117 14.60 -13.31 -9.91
N MET A 118 14.77 -12.05 -9.53
CA MET A 118 14.12 -10.91 -10.17
C MET A 118 15.08 -9.74 -10.38
N SER A 119 14.75 -8.89 -11.35
CA SER A 119 15.43 -7.61 -11.58
C SER A 119 14.41 -6.52 -11.90
N GLY A 120 14.70 -5.29 -11.49
CA GLY A 120 13.92 -4.09 -11.73
C GLY A 120 14.74 -2.99 -12.40
N ARG A 121 14.15 -2.33 -13.40
CA ARG A 121 14.73 -1.21 -14.15
C ARG A 121 13.74 -0.04 -14.21
N VAL A 122 14.27 1.17 -14.30
CA VAL A 122 13.54 2.38 -14.70
C VAL A 122 14.36 3.05 -15.79
N ASP A 123 13.77 3.30 -16.96
CA ASP A 123 14.42 3.92 -18.13
C ASP A 123 15.86 3.41 -18.35
N ASP A 124 16.00 2.10 -18.47
CA ASP A 124 17.28 1.39 -18.65
C ASP A 124 18.31 1.42 -17.51
N VAL A 125 17.97 1.98 -16.35
CA VAL A 125 18.82 1.91 -15.17
C VAL A 125 18.32 0.80 -14.25
N ARG A 126 19.17 -0.21 -13.98
CA ARG A 126 18.86 -1.25 -12.99
C ARG A 126 18.93 -0.65 -11.60
N PHE A 127 17.81 -0.63 -10.87
CA PHE A 127 17.75 -0.06 -9.52
C PHE A 127 17.57 -1.15 -8.45
N TRP A 128 17.15 -2.36 -8.83
CA TRP A 128 16.85 -3.44 -7.89
C TRP A 128 17.09 -4.81 -8.53
N ALA A 129 17.55 -5.78 -7.74
CA ALA A 129 17.64 -7.18 -8.12
C ALA A 129 17.67 -8.06 -6.87
N THR A 130 17.18 -9.29 -6.99
CA THR A 130 17.26 -10.30 -5.92
C THR A 130 18.38 -11.31 -6.18
N GLU A 131 19.14 -11.65 -5.14
CA GLU A 131 20.17 -12.70 -5.22
C GLU A 131 19.58 -14.11 -5.13
N LYS A 132 18.37 -14.23 -4.57
CA LYS A 132 17.63 -15.48 -4.34
C LYS A 132 16.11 -15.25 -4.49
N PRO A 133 15.31 -16.32 -4.63
CA PRO A 133 13.85 -16.23 -4.55
C PRO A 133 13.36 -15.44 -3.33
N GLY A 134 12.29 -14.67 -3.49
CA GLY A 134 11.70 -13.88 -2.40
C GLY A 134 11.02 -14.75 -1.34
N HIS A 135 10.54 -15.94 -1.72
CA HIS A 135 9.89 -16.89 -0.84
C HIS A 135 9.97 -18.31 -1.40
N THR A 136 9.58 -19.29 -0.60
CA THR A 136 9.43 -20.69 -1.01
C THR A 136 7.98 -21.10 -0.83
N LEU A 137 7.32 -21.51 -1.92
CA LEU A 137 5.96 -22.03 -1.86
C LEU A 137 5.94 -23.39 -1.17
N LYS A 138 5.00 -23.57 -0.24
CA LYS A 138 4.74 -24.86 0.41
C LYS A 138 3.32 -25.33 0.08
N PRO A 139 3.13 -26.62 -0.22
CA PRO A 139 1.79 -27.15 -0.44
C PRO A 139 0.98 -27.06 0.86
N LEU A 140 -0.28 -26.67 0.73
CA LEU A 140 -1.22 -26.72 1.83
C LEU A 140 -1.79 -28.14 1.93
N ALA A 141 -1.57 -28.80 3.07
CA ALA A 141 -2.07 -30.15 3.30
C ALA A 141 -3.60 -30.17 3.26
N ASN A 142 -4.18 -31.21 2.63
CA ASN A 142 -5.62 -31.40 2.51
C ASN A 142 -6.38 -30.26 1.80
N ALA A 143 -5.71 -29.44 0.98
CA ALA A 143 -6.38 -28.44 0.17
C ALA A 143 -7.14 -29.09 -1.00
N ASP A 144 -8.40 -28.71 -1.17
CA ASP A 144 -9.18 -29.09 -2.35
C ASP A 144 -8.48 -28.63 -3.64
N ALA A 145 -8.69 -29.37 -4.74
CA ALA A 145 -8.25 -28.93 -6.06
C ALA A 145 -8.82 -27.54 -6.39
N PRO A 146 -8.10 -26.69 -7.17
CA PRO A 146 -8.61 -25.39 -7.56
C PRO A 146 -9.98 -25.49 -8.24
N ALA A 147 -10.93 -24.68 -7.79
CA ALA A 147 -12.27 -24.68 -8.36
C ALA A 147 -12.28 -24.31 -9.86
N LYS A 148 -13.26 -24.83 -10.60
CA LYS A 148 -13.33 -24.70 -12.07
C LYS A 148 -13.54 -23.25 -12.54
N THR A 149 -14.29 -22.45 -11.80
CA THR A 149 -14.61 -21.06 -12.18
C THR A 149 -13.79 -20.04 -11.39
N PRO A 150 -13.47 -18.86 -11.95
CA PRO A 150 -12.78 -17.80 -11.24
C PRO A 150 -13.47 -17.38 -9.94
N ALA A 151 -14.80 -17.22 -9.96
CA ALA A 151 -15.58 -16.85 -8.78
C ALA A 151 -15.49 -17.90 -7.66
N ALA A 152 -15.58 -19.19 -8.01
CA ALA A 152 -15.43 -20.26 -7.03
C ALA A 152 -14.01 -20.35 -6.47
N ARG A 153 -12.97 -20.09 -7.29
CA ARG A 153 -11.59 -19.99 -6.79
C ARG A 153 -11.41 -18.85 -5.80
N LEU A 154 -12.08 -17.70 -6.01
CA LEU A 154 -12.03 -16.60 -5.04
C LEU A 154 -12.65 -16.97 -3.70
N VAL A 155 -13.80 -17.66 -3.71
CA VAL A 155 -14.42 -18.18 -2.48
C VAL A 155 -13.49 -19.20 -1.80
N GLN A 156 -12.89 -20.11 -2.57
CA GLN A 156 -11.93 -21.09 -2.07
C GLN A 156 -10.71 -20.42 -1.43
N MET A 157 -10.11 -19.42 -2.09
CA MET A 157 -8.98 -18.65 -1.57
C MET A 157 -9.33 -17.94 -0.26
N ARG A 158 -10.52 -17.31 -0.17
CA ARG A 158 -11.00 -16.66 1.07
C ARG A 158 -11.19 -17.66 2.21
N ARG A 159 -11.75 -18.84 1.91
CA ARG A 159 -11.89 -19.92 2.90
C ARG A 159 -10.52 -20.37 3.41
N LEU A 160 -9.60 -20.69 2.50
CA LEU A 160 -8.23 -21.10 2.85
C LEU A 160 -7.52 -20.02 3.66
N ALA A 161 -7.67 -18.74 3.31
CA ALA A 161 -7.08 -17.64 4.06
C ALA A 161 -7.64 -17.54 5.50
N GLY A 162 -8.92 -17.88 5.70
CA GLY A 162 -9.55 -17.93 7.02
C GLY A 162 -8.97 -18.98 7.97
N ASP A 163 -8.25 -19.97 7.46
CA ASP A 163 -7.56 -20.99 8.26
C ASP A 163 -6.25 -20.46 8.88
N PHE A 164 -5.82 -19.25 8.50
CA PHE A 164 -4.58 -18.64 8.96
C PHE A 164 -4.81 -17.43 9.86
N VAL A 165 -3.90 -17.24 10.81
CA VAL A 165 -3.81 -16.04 11.63
C VAL A 165 -2.44 -15.40 11.42
N ALA A 166 -2.43 -14.14 11.02
CA ALA A 166 -1.21 -13.36 10.90
C ALA A 166 -0.91 -12.63 12.21
N ASN A 167 0.33 -12.75 12.69
CA ASN A 167 0.80 -12.05 13.88
C ASN A 167 2.01 -11.18 13.50
N LEU A 168 1.92 -9.90 13.83
CA LEU A 168 3.02 -8.95 13.74
C LEU A 168 3.71 -8.87 15.10
N ALA A 169 5.01 -9.13 15.14
CA ALA A 169 5.86 -8.78 16.26
C ALA A 169 6.59 -7.48 15.90
N ASP A 170 6.15 -6.35 16.46
CA ASP A 170 6.78 -5.06 16.22
C ASP A 170 7.72 -4.70 17.37
N THR A 171 9.01 -4.67 17.10
CA THR A 171 10.07 -4.29 18.07
C THR A 171 10.49 -2.83 17.93
N ARG A 172 9.84 -2.05 17.04
CA ARG A 172 10.14 -0.62 16.88
C ARG A 172 9.54 0.15 18.07
N GLY A 173 10.30 0.25 19.16
CA GLY A 173 9.95 1.06 20.33
C GLY A 173 10.16 0.37 21.69
N ASN A 174 10.35 -0.95 21.74
CA ASN A 174 10.80 -1.68 22.92
C ASN A 174 11.37 -3.06 22.55
N ASP A 175 12.33 -3.56 23.36
CA ASP A 175 12.94 -4.89 23.15
C ASP A 175 11.97 -6.04 23.44
N SER A 176 10.87 -5.78 24.15
CA SER A 176 9.85 -6.78 24.48
C SER A 176 8.93 -7.11 23.31
N GLY A 177 8.83 -6.25 22.30
CA GLY A 177 7.99 -6.39 21.12
C GLY A 177 6.50 -6.32 21.41
N VAL A 178 5.76 -5.54 20.61
CA VAL A 178 4.28 -5.57 20.64
C VAL A 178 3.81 -6.63 19.66
N LYS A 179 3.17 -7.69 20.19
CA LYS A 179 2.47 -8.67 19.36
C LYS A 179 1.08 -8.16 19.00
N ARG A 180 0.80 -8.02 17.71
CA ARG A 180 -0.52 -7.65 17.20
C ARG A 180 -0.99 -8.71 16.23
N GLN A 181 -2.20 -9.21 16.43
CA GLN A 181 -2.86 -10.00 15.40
C GLN A 181 -3.28 -9.06 14.28
N LEU A 182 -2.87 -9.36 13.06
CA LEU A 182 -3.35 -8.69 11.86
C LEU A 182 -4.69 -9.34 11.47
N ARG A 183 -5.71 -8.53 11.24
CA ARG A 183 -7.04 -8.97 10.79
C ARG A 183 -7.18 -8.73 9.30
#